data_AF-A0A9X3K0C2-F1
#
_entry.id   AF-A0A9X3K0C2-F1
#
_cell.length_a   1.000
_cell.length_b   1.000
_cell.length_c   1.000
_cell.angle_alpha   90.00
_cell.angle_beta   90.00
_cell.angle_gamma   90.00
#
_symmetry.space_group_name_H-M   'P 1'
#
loop_
_entity.id
_entity.type
_entity.pdbx_description
1 polymer ?
#
loop_
_entity_poly.entity_id
_entity_poly.type
_entity_poly.pdbx_seq_one_letter_code
_entity_poly.pdbx_strand_id
1 'polypeptide(L)'
;MPSVREHLIFKALAALHEVRQESRDGPIKPSWQLRFCLAYLFTQSHGGREPFEYFWVEMRNVHPTSTDAGRYDRYRDLGRAMSGMCDGLGFNATPSTDEPLSRPHCSRAVHDFWIEVQKQLDDGRPMPSPRIKRG
;
A
#
# COMPACT_ATOMS: atom_id res chain seq x y z
N MET A 1 -5.40 17.97 13.42
CA MET A 1 -4.14 17.24 13.65
C MET A 1 -4.41 15.77 13.41
N PRO A 2 -3.57 15.07 12.63
CA PRO A 2 -3.76 13.65 12.41
C PRO A 2 -3.59 12.94 13.75
N SER A 3 -4.48 12.00 14.03
CA SER A 3 -4.37 11.10 15.17
C SER A 3 -3.10 10.27 15.06
N VAL A 4 -2.58 9.81 16.21
CA VAL A 4 -1.46 8.85 16.28
C VAL A 4 -1.70 7.64 15.39
N ARG A 5 -2.97 7.19 15.28
CA ARG A 5 -3.39 6.11 14.41
C ARG A 5 -3.08 6.39 12.94
N GLU A 6 -3.42 7.57 12.42
CA GLU A 6 -3.24 7.91 11.01
C GLU A 6 -1.75 8.00 10.64
N HIS A 7 -0.92 8.55 11.54
CA HIS A 7 0.52 8.53 11.36
C HIS A 7 1.11 7.12 11.34
N LEU A 8 0.60 6.20 12.16
CA LEU A 8 1.07 4.81 12.17
C LEU A 8 0.64 4.05 10.91
N ILE A 9 -0.59 4.26 10.42
CA ILE A 9 -1.05 3.69 9.14
C ILE A 9 -0.15 4.16 8.00
N PHE A 10 0.12 5.47 7.96
CA PHE A 10 1.01 6.06 6.95
C PHE A 10 2.41 5.43 6.97
N LYS A 11 3.04 5.40 8.15
CA LYS A 11 4.40 4.83 8.30
C LYS A 11 4.44 3.36 7.91
N ALA A 12 3.41 2.58 8.26
CA ALA A 12 3.33 1.19 7.89
C ALA A 12 3.17 1.01 6.37
N LEU A 13 2.31 1.79 5.71
CA LEU A 13 2.17 1.75 4.26
C LEU A 13 3.45 2.24 3.54
N ALA A 14 4.14 3.24 4.09
CA ALA A 14 5.40 3.74 3.55
C ALA A 14 6.49 2.68 3.60
N ALA A 15 6.59 1.94 4.71
CA ALA A 15 7.49 0.79 4.83
C ALA A 15 7.17 -0.29 3.77
N LEU A 16 5.89 -0.58 3.50
CA LEU A 16 5.51 -1.51 2.42
C LEU A 16 5.82 -0.95 1.02
N HIS A 17 5.76 0.36 0.84
CA HIS A 17 6.16 0.99 -0.42
C HIS A 17 7.67 0.84 -0.67
N GLU A 18 8.51 1.00 0.35
CA GLU A 18 9.95 0.77 0.26
C GLU A 18 10.25 -0.68 -0.14
N VAL A 19 9.58 -1.64 0.50
CA VAL A 19 9.67 -3.08 0.13
C VAL A 19 9.31 -3.30 -1.33
N ARG A 20 8.24 -2.65 -1.81
CA ARG A 20 7.85 -2.72 -3.22
C ARG A 20 8.96 -2.19 -4.14
N GLN A 21 9.61 -1.09 -3.79
CA GLN A 21 10.70 -0.53 -4.59
C GLN A 21 11.92 -1.47 -4.59
N GLU A 22 12.31 -1.99 -3.43
CA GLU A 22 13.41 -2.95 -3.27
C GLU A 22 13.15 -4.26 -4.02
N SER A 23 11.88 -4.68 -4.12
CA SER A 23 11.51 -5.93 -4.80
C SER A 23 11.88 -5.97 -6.28
N ARG A 24 12.17 -4.80 -6.89
CA ARG A 24 12.64 -4.72 -8.27
C ARG A 24 13.96 -5.48 -8.46
N ASP A 25 14.84 -5.45 -7.48
CA ASP A 25 16.16 -6.07 -7.58
C ASP A 25 16.16 -7.55 -7.18
N GLY A 26 15.12 -8.01 -6.49
CA GLY A 26 14.96 -9.42 -6.16
C GLY A 26 13.85 -9.69 -5.15
N PRO A 27 13.67 -10.96 -4.76
CA PRO A 27 12.76 -11.31 -3.69
C PRO A 27 13.22 -10.71 -2.37
N ILE A 28 12.26 -10.27 -1.56
CA ILE A 28 12.47 -9.63 -0.28
C ILE A 28 12.54 -10.69 0.81
N LYS A 29 13.56 -10.58 1.66
CA LYS A 29 13.72 -11.45 2.82
C LYS A 29 12.61 -11.14 3.85
N PRO A 30 11.87 -12.15 4.32
CA PRO A 30 10.87 -11.96 5.36
C PRO A 30 11.50 -11.42 6.65
N SER A 31 10.84 -10.46 7.28
CA SER A 31 11.23 -9.92 8.58
C SER A 31 10.03 -9.77 9.51
N TRP A 32 10.31 -9.69 10.80
CA TRP A 32 9.28 -9.47 11.82
C TRP A 32 8.59 -8.11 11.64
N GLN A 33 9.36 -7.09 11.25
CA GLN A 33 8.88 -5.73 11.04
C GLN A 33 7.85 -5.67 9.91
N LEU A 34 8.09 -6.36 8.80
CA LEU A 34 7.14 -6.42 7.68
C LEU A 34 5.87 -7.18 8.05
N ARG A 35 6.02 -8.29 8.78
CA ARG A 35 4.88 -9.06 9.27
C ARG A 35 4.03 -8.23 10.24
N PHE A 36 4.67 -7.44 11.10
CA PHE A 36 4.00 -6.50 11.99
C PHE A 36 3.26 -5.41 11.20
N CYS A 37 3.89 -4.77 10.21
CA CYS A 37 3.24 -3.74 9.38
C CYS A 37 1.99 -4.27 8.70
N LEU A 38 2.07 -5.46 8.08
CA LEU A 38 0.92 -6.09 7.42
C LEU A 38 -0.19 -6.45 8.41
N ALA A 39 0.17 -7.05 9.56
CA ALA A 39 -0.81 -7.39 10.60
C ALA A 39 -1.48 -6.15 11.17
N TYR A 40 -0.70 -5.11 11.46
CA TYR A 40 -1.22 -3.83 11.92
C TYR A 40 -2.20 -3.23 10.92
N LEU A 41 -1.81 -3.09 9.64
CA LEU A 41 -2.68 -2.54 8.61
C LEU A 41 -3.96 -3.36 8.42
N PHE A 42 -3.88 -4.69 8.52
CA PHE A 42 -5.06 -5.55 8.51
C PHE A 42 -6.02 -5.21 9.66
N THR A 43 -5.52 -5.04 10.89
CA THR A 43 -6.38 -4.64 12.03
C THR A 43 -7.02 -3.26 11.87
N GLN A 44 -6.44 -2.40 11.04
CA GLN A 44 -6.96 -1.06 10.75
C GLN A 44 -7.89 -1.02 9.54
N SER A 45 -7.94 -2.11 8.76
CA SER A 45 -8.72 -2.22 7.54
C SER A 45 -10.10 -2.83 7.81
N HIS A 46 -11.06 -2.49 6.95
CA HIS A 46 -12.37 -3.15 6.88
C HIS A 46 -12.45 -4.16 5.73
N GLY A 47 -11.32 -4.41 5.05
CA GLY A 47 -11.21 -5.27 3.88
C GLY A 47 -10.95 -6.74 4.22
N GLY A 48 -10.92 -7.55 3.16
CA GLY A 48 -10.51 -8.95 3.27
C GLY A 48 -9.02 -9.10 3.62
N ARG A 49 -8.66 -10.26 4.13
CA ARG A 49 -7.27 -10.62 4.45
C ARG A 49 -6.41 -10.85 3.19
N GLU A 50 -7.05 -11.07 2.04
CA GLU A 50 -6.43 -11.41 0.76
C GLU A 50 -5.30 -10.45 0.33
N PRO A 51 -5.45 -9.11 0.32
CA PRO A 51 -4.38 -8.23 -0.14
C PRO A 51 -3.12 -8.31 0.73
N PHE A 52 -3.30 -8.52 2.04
CA PHE A 52 -2.21 -8.63 3.00
C PHE A 52 -1.45 -9.95 2.84
N GLU A 53 -2.16 -11.05 2.65
CA GLU A 53 -1.55 -12.35 2.39
C GLU A 53 -0.88 -12.41 1.02
N TYR A 54 -1.53 -11.84 0.02
CA TYR A 54 -0.97 -11.75 -1.34
C TYR A 54 0.33 -10.95 -1.34
N PHE A 55 0.40 -9.79 -0.66
CA PHE A 55 1.65 -9.05 -0.51
C PHE A 55 2.74 -9.90 0.17
N TRP A 56 2.40 -10.59 1.26
CA TRP A 56 3.35 -11.44 1.99
C TRP A 56 3.89 -12.60 1.15
N VAL A 57 3.05 -13.20 0.31
CA VAL A 57 3.46 -14.27 -0.61
C VAL A 57 4.33 -13.69 -1.73
N GLU A 58 3.83 -12.69 -2.45
CA GLU A 58 4.51 -12.15 -3.63
C GLU A 58 5.85 -11.52 -3.34
N MET A 59 6.04 -10.87 -2.18
CA MET A 59 7.33 -10.26 -1.86
C MET A 59 8.45 -11.30 -1.75
N ARG A 60 8.10 -12.57 -1.50
CA ARG A 60 9.04 -13.70 -1.39
C ARG A 60 9.19 -14.48 -2.68
N ASN A 61 8.31 -14.26 -3.65
CA ASN A 61 8.27 -15.07 -4.85
C ASN A 61 9.50 -14.82 -5.71
N VAL A 62 10.15 -15.91 -6.09
CA VAL A 62 11.30 -15.91 -6.99
C VAL A 62 10.77 -15.83 -8.43
N HIS A 63 10.34 -14.64 -8.82
CA HIS A 63 10.15 -14.33 -10.24
C HIS A 63 11.53 -14.34 -10.93
N PRO A 64 11.64 -14.69 -12.23
CA PRO A 64 12.93 -14.66 -12.93
C PRO A 64 13.63 -13.31 -12.76
N THR A 65 14.71 -13.28 -11.98
CA THR A 65 15.43 -12.04 -11.63
C THR A 65 16.25 -11.49 -12.79
N SER A 66 16.51 -12.31 -13.80
CA SER A 66 17.34 -12.01 -14.97
C SER A 66 16.62 -11.26 -16.08
N THR A 67 15.31 -11.03 -15.97
CA THR A 67 14.52 -10.37 -17.03
C THR A 67 13.85 -9.10 -16.51
N ASP A 68 13.80 -8.07 -17.34
CA ASP A 68 13.06 -6.83 -17.05
C ASP A 68 11.57 -7.12 -16.78
N ALA A 69 11.02 -8.16 -17.43
CA ALA A 69 9.66 -8.65 -17.18
C ALA A 69 9.46 -9.10 -15.73
N GLY A 70 10.38 -9.91 -15.17
CA GLY A 70 10.29 -10.35 -13.78
C GLY A 70 10.43 -9.20 -12.77
N ARG A 71 11.26 -8.18 -13.07
CA ARG A 71 11.34 -6.95 -12.26
C ARG A 71 10.02 -6.19 -12.27
N TYR A 72 9.42 -6.04 -13.45
CA TYR A 72 8.15 -5.36 -13.65
C TYR A 72 7.00 -6.09 -12.94
N ASP A 73 6.89 -7.40 -13.09
CA ASP A 73 5.82 -8.20 -12.50
C ASP A 73 5.85 -8.16 -10.97
N ARG A 74 7.01 -8.29 -10.32
CA ARG A 74 7.15 -8.12 -8.86
C ARG A 74 6.65 -6.75 -8.40
N TYR A 75 7.11 -5.69 -9.05
CA TYR A 75 6.72 -4.32 -8.72
C TYR A 75 5.23 -4.08 -8.93
N ARG A 76 4.66 -4.63 -10.00
CA ARG A 76 3.24 -4.53 -10.34
C ARG A 76 2.37 -5.28 -9.34
N ASP A 77 2.73 -6.52 -9.02
CA ASP A 77 1.92 -7.40 -8.17
C ASP A 77 1.88 -6.92 -6.72
N LEU A 78 3.01 -6.45 -6.18
CA LEU A 78 3.02 -5.76 -4.88
C LEU A 78 2.23 -4.45 -4.91
N GLY A 79 2.26 -3.71 -6.02
CA GLY A 79 1.45 -2.51 -6.21
C GLY A 79 -0.06 -2.81 -6.18
N ARG A 80 -0.49 -3.90 -6.83
CA ARG A 80 -1.89 -4.37 -6.80
C ARG A 80 -2.33 -4.71 -5.38
N ALA A 81 -1.47 -5.40 -4.63
CA ALA A 81 -1.73 -5.74 -3.23
C ALA A 81 -1.91 -4.48 -2.37
N MET A 82 -1.02 -3.50 -2.54
CA MET A 82 -1.09 -2.22 -1.83
C MET A 82 -2.36 -1.44 -2.17
N SER A 83 -2.81 -1.41 -3.42
CA SER A 83 -4.11 -0.81 -3.78
C SER A 83 -5.24 -1.45 -2.98
N GLY A 84 -5.33 -2.79 -2.98
CA GLY A 84 -6.36 -3.48 -2.19
C GLY A 84 -6.32 -3.16 -0.70
N MET A 85 -5.13 -2.93 -0.12
CA MET A 85 -5.01 -2.47 1.27
C MET A 85 -5.50 -1.03 1.43
N CYS A 86 -5.12 -0.11 0.54
CA CYS A 86 -5.56 1.28 0.55
C CYS A 86 -7.09 1.38 0.45
N ASP A 87 -7.70 0.58 -0.41
CA ASP A 87 -9.16 0.45 -0.52
C ASP A 87 -9.78 0.04 0.83
N GLY A 88 -9.24 -1.01 1.45
CA GLY A 88 -9.70 -1.52 2.74
C GLY A 88 -9.49 -0.54 3.91
N LEU A 89 -8.54 0.38 3.79
CA LEU A 89 -8.25 1.46 4.75
C LEU A 89 -9.09 2.72 4.49
N GLY A 90 -9.87 2.75 3.40
CA GLY A 90 -10.77 3.86 3.07
C GLY A 90 -10.15 4.97 2.22
N PHE A 91 -8.94 4.79 1.67
CA PHE A 91 -8.29 5.82 0.85
C PHE A 91 -9.03 6.11 -0.47
N ASN A 92 -9.84 5.21 -1.02
CA ASN A 92 -10.67 5.50 -2.21
C ASN A 92 -11.89 6.38 -1.94
N ALA A 93 -12.07 6.87 -0.71
CA ALA A 93 -13.22 7.71 -0.38
C ALA A 93 -13.06 9.17 -0.84
N THR A 94 -11.89 9.57 -1.36
CA THR A 94 -11.63 10.92 -1.89
C THR A 94 -11.23 10.91 -3.38
N PRO A 95 -11.75 11.84 -4.21
CA PRO A 95 -11.40 11.92 -5.63
C PRO A 95 -9.90 12.11 -5.89
N SER A 96 -9.17 12.74 -4.96
CA SER A 96 -7.73 13.01 -5.08
C SER A 96 -6.84 11.77 -4.91
N THR A 97 -7.36 10.69 -4.33
CA THR A 97 -6.64 9.44 -4.08
C THR A 97 -7.16 8.28 -4.96
N ASP A 98 -8.40 8.37 -5.43
CA ASP A 98 -9.04 7.37 -6.30
C ASP A 98 -8.38 7.29 -7.69
N GLU A 99 -8.12 8.44 -8.33
CA GLU A 99 -7.46 8.48 -9.65
C GLU A 99 -6.03 7.89 -9.61
N PRO A 100 -5.18 8.23 -8.63
CA PRO A 100 -3.89 7.57 -8.43
C PRO A 100 -3.97 6.06 -8.18
N LEU A 101 -4.91 5.61 -7.34
CA LEU A 101 -5.07 4.20 -6.97
C LEU A 101 -5.67 3.35 -8.09
N SER A 102 -6.34 3.97 -9.07
CA SER A 102 -6.81 3.31 -10.30
C SER A 102 -5.67 2.91 -11.26
N ARG A 103 -4.47 3.51 -11.10
CA ARG A 103 -3.28 3.22 -11.93
C ARG A 103 -2.06 2.86 -11.07
N PRO A 104 -2.12 1.79 -10.25
CA PRO A 104 -1.07 1.50 -9.27
C PRO A 104 0.26 1.05 -9.89
N HIS A 105 0.23 0.68 -11.17
CA HIS A 105 1.40 0.35 -11.98
C HIS A 105 2.13 1.60 -12.52
N CYS A 106 1.50 2.78 -12.49
CA CYS A 106 2.14 4.02 -12.91
C CYS A 106 2.91 4.63 -11.73
N SER A 107 4.24 4.66 -11.82
CA SER A 107 5.11 5.21 -10.78
C SER A 107 4.76 6.65 -10.41
N ARG A 108 4.27 7.44 -11.38
CA ARG A 108 3.83 8.82 -11.15
C ARG A 108 2.53 8.87 -10.34
N ALA A 109 1.56 8.02 -10.68
CA ALA A 109 0.30 7.94 -9.92
C ALA A 109 0.55 7.56 -8.45
N VAL A 110 1.39 6.55 -8.19
CA VAL A 110 1.73 6.16 -6.80
C VAL A 110 2.49 7.27 -6.07
N HIS A 111 3.38 7.99 -6.75
CA HIS A 111 4.05 9.14 -6.18
C HIS A 111 3.08 10.28 -5.83
N ASP A 112 2.17 10.62 -6.74
CA ASP A 112 1.16 11.66 -6.55
C ASP A 112 0.20 11.31 -5.39
N PHE A 113 -0.18 10.03 -5.25
CA PHE A 113 -0.91 9.51 -4.09
C PHE A 113 -0.16 9.78 -2.78
N TRP A 114 1.13 9.45 -2.71
CA TRP A 114 1.93 9.64 -1.51
C TRP A 114 2.12 11.10 -1.13
N ILE A 115 2.28 11.99 -2.13
CA ILE A 115 2.32 13.44 -1.91
C ILE A 115 1.01 13.93 -1.31
N GLU A 116 -0.13 13.51 -1.87
CA GLU A 116 -1.44 13.94 -1.39
C GLU A 116 -1.71 13.43 0.03
N VAL A 117 -1.38 12.18 0.34
CA VAL A 117 -1.52 11.63 1.70
C VAL A 117 -0.62 12.39 2.69
N GLN A 118 0.64 12.67 2.33
CA GLN A 118 1.53 13.45 3.17
C GLN A 118 0.99 14.87 3.43
N LYS A 119 0.48 15.54 2.39
CA LYS A 119 -0.13 16.86 2.50
C LYS A 119 -1.37 16.85 3.41
N GLN A 120 -2.21 15.83 3.33
CA GLN A 120 -3.36 15.68 4.23
C GLN A 120 -2.93 15.56 5.70
N LEU A 121 -1.83 14.84 5.95
CA LEU A 121 -1.25 14.72 7.30
C LEU A 121 -0.67 16.06 7.79
N ASP A 122 0.09 16.76 6.95
CA ASP A 122 0.72 18.04 7.31
C ASP A 122 -0.33 19.13 7.60
N ASP A 123 -1.40 19.16 6.81
CA ASP A 123 -2.56 20.05 7.00
C ASP A 123 -3.44 19.66 8.20
N GLY A 124 -3.14 18.52 8.84
CA GLY A 124 -3.89 17.98 9.96
C GLY A 124 -5.33 17.61 9.65
N ARG A 125 -5.62 17.33 8.37
CA ARG A 125 -6.91 16.83 7.90
C ARG A 125 -7.09 15.39 8.38
N PRO A 126 -8.27 15.03 8.90
CA PRO A 126 -8.55 13.64 9.23
C PRO A 126 -8.50 12.80 7.95
N MET A 127 -8.03 11.56 8.06
CA MET A 127 -8.11 10.62 6.95
C MET A 127 -9.57 10.47 6.51
N PRO A 128 -9.80 10.17 5.21
CA PRO A 128 -11.13 9.93 4.69
C PRO A 128 -11.85 8.91 5.58
N SER A 129 -12.96 9.33 6.18
CA SER A 129 -13.81 8.40 6.89
C SER A 129 -14.42 7.44 5.86
N PRO A 130 -14.47 6.13 6.15
CA PRO A 130 -15.04 5.17 5.23
C PRO A 130 -16.43 5.63 4.79
N ARG A 131 -16.72 5.60 3.49
CA ARG A 131 -18.12 5.59 3.04
C ARG A 131 -18.70 4.25 3.48
N ILE A 132 -19.39 4.23 4.62
CA ILE A 132 -20.25 3.10 4.99
C ILE A 132 -21.27 2.98 3.85
N LYS A 133 -21.04 2.04 2.92
CA LYS A 133 -22.11 1.60 2.02
C LYS A 133 -23.11 0.89 2.93
N ARG A 134 -24.20 1.57 3.29
CA ARG A 134 -25.38 0.93 3.85
C ARG A 134 -25.89 -0.05 2.79
N GLY A 135 -25.57 -1.33 2.98
CA GLY A 135 -26.17 -2.47 2.30
C GLY A 135 -26.86 -3.32 3.35
#